data_AF-X0ZRC9-F1
#
_entry.id   AF-X0ZRC9-F1
#
_cell.length_a   1.000
_cell.length_b   1.000
_cell.length_c   1.000
_cell.angle_alpha   90.00
_cell.angle_beta   90.00
_cell.angle_gamma   90.00
#
_symmetry.space_group_name_H-M   'P 1'
#
loop_
_entity.id
_entity.type
_entity.pdbx_description
1 polymer ?
#
loop_
_entity_poly.entity_id
_entity_poly.type
_entity_poly.pdbx_seq_one_letter_code
_entity_poly.pdbx_strand_id
1 'polypeptide(L)'
;EYVPLGQDAAIFYGFKDLRFKNNSDHAIVIFSKVFRNTLQVSIFSGNEDKAEVEIISKDKKVIDYQIIREKDSKLEAGQEIVVQEGVPGYQIKTYRIVRKEGEEKIEFLAEDTYKSVPMIVR
;
A
#
# COMPACT_ATOMS: atom_id res chain seq x y z
N GLU A 1 6.13 9.88 -8.64
CA GLU A 1 6.21 9.01 -7.46
C GLU A 1 4.78 8.75 -7.00
N TYR A 2 4.40 7.51 -6.74
CA TYR A 2 3.04 7.17 -6.26
C TYR A 2 3.01 7.34 -4.73
N VAL A 3 2.39 6.42 -4.00
CA VAL A 3 2.45 6.37 -2.53
C VAL A 3 3.46 5.29 -2.07
N PRO A 4 3.94 5.33 -0.82
CA PRO A 4 4.77 4.27 -0.26
C PRO A 4 4.09 2.89 -0.37
N LEU A 5 4.89 1.82 -0.48
CA LEU A 5 4.38 0.44 -0.44
C LEU A 5 3.54 0.21 0.82
N GLY A 6 2.42 -0.49 0.71
CA GLY A 6 1.48 -0.75 1.80
C GLY A 6 0.53 0.42 2.11
N GLN A 7 0.52 1.47 1.27
CA GLN A 7 -0.38 2.62 1.38
C GLN A 7 -1.18 2.90 0.10
N ASP A 8 -1.19 1.96 -0.85
CA ASP A 8 -1.93 2.10 -2.10
C ASP A 8 -3.44 2.10 -1.89
N ALA A 9 -4.15 2.78 -2.79
CA ALA A 9 -5.60 2.82 -2.75
C ALA A 9 -6.19 1.41 -2.97
N ALA A 10 -7.03 0.96 -2.04
CA ALA A 10 -7.81 -0.25 -2.23
C ALA A 10 -8.88 -0.04 -3.31
N ILE A 11 -8.79 -0.80 -4.41
CA ILE A 11 -9.81 -0.82 -5.47
C ILE A 11 -10.58 -2.13 -5.36
N PHE A 12 -11.89 -2.05 -5.11
CA PHE A 12 -12.75 -3.23 -5.00
C PHE A 12 -14.14 -2.95 -5.56
N TYR A 13 -14.59 -3.77 -6.52
CA TYR A 13 -15.90 -3.61 -7.15
C TYR A 13 -16.93 -4.57 -6.51
N GLY A 14 -18.07 -4.03 -6.04
CA GLY A 14 -19.31 -4.79 -5.83
C GLY A 14 -19.72 -5.14 -4.40
N PHE A 15 -18.80 -5.26 -3.42
CA PHE A 15 -19.18 -5.87 -2.12
C PHE A 15 -18.50 -5.33 -0.84
N LYS A 16 -17.52 -4.42 -0.92
CA LYS A 16 -16.91 -3.83 0.28
C LYS A 16 -17.48 -2.44 0.52
N ASP A 17 -18.21 -2.32 1.62
CA ASP A 17 -18.71 -1.05 2.15
C ASP A 17 -17.81 -0.58 3.29
N LEU A 18 -17.16 0.58 3.12
CA LEU A 18 -16.30 1.15 4.15
C LEU A 18 -17.17 1.76 5.24
N ARG A 19 -17.19 1.11 6.40
CA ARG A 19 -17.96 1.55 7.57
C ARG A 19 -16.99 1.89 8.70
N PHE A 20 -17.23 3.03 9.33
CA PHE A 20 -16.52 3.42 10.55
C PHE A 20 -17.53 3.77 11.64
N LYS A 21 -17.09 3.63 12.89
CA LYS A 21 -17.87 3.98 14.08
C LYS A 21 -17.16 5.15 14.76
N ASN A 22 -17.90 6.19 15.10
CA ASN A 22 -17.40 7.19 16.04
C ASN A 22 -17.29 6.56 17.43
N ASN A 23 -16.07 6.45 17.93
CA ASN A 23 -15.75 5.88 19.24
C ASN A 23 -15.43 6.95 20.29
N SER A 24 -15.57 8.24 19.97
CA SER A 24 -15.50 9.31 20.97
C SER A 24 -16.86 9.58 21.60
N ASP A 25 -16.85 10.26 22.74
CA ASP A 25 -18.06 10.75 23.43
C ASP A 25 -18.58 12.06 22.82
N HIS A 26 -17.91 12.58 21.79
CA HIS A 26 -18.26 13.83 21.11
C HIS A 26 -18.95 13.56 19.78
N ALA A 27 -19.86 14.44 19.38
CA ALA A 27 -20.41 14.42 18.04
C ALA A 27 -19.32 14.77 17.02
N ILE A 28 -19.28 14.04 15.91
CA ILE A 28 -18.45 14.39 14.74
C ILE A 28 -19.30 15.09 13.69
N VAL A 29 -18.70 16.08 13.02
CA VAL A 29 -19.29 16.73 11.85
C VAL A 29 -18.47 16.37 10.64
N ILE A 30 -19.13 15.88 9.60
CA ILE A 30 -18.49 15.47 8.35
C ILE A 30 -18.98 16.40 7.25
N PHE A 31 -18.05 17.11 6.62
CA PHE A 31 -18.30 17.85 5.39
C PHE A 31 -17.63 17.14 4.24
N SER A 32 -18.36 16.94 3.16
CA SER A 32 -17.80 16.45 1.90
C SER A 32 -18.18 17.40 0.77
N LYS A 33 -17.23 17.62 -0.13
CA LYS A 33 -17.51 18.32 -1.39
C LYS A 33 -16.72 17.69 -2.52
N VAL A 34 -17.35 17.60 -3.68
CA VAL A 34 -16.68 17.27 -4.93
C VAL A 34 -16.41 18.58 -5.66
N PHE A 35 -15.15 18.82 -6.01
CA PHE A 35 -14.78 19.92 -6.88
C PHE A 35 -13.91 19.38 -8.02
N ARG A 36 -14.41 19.50 -9.25
CA ARG A 36 -13.81 18.87 -10.44
C ARG A 36 -13.66 17.35 -10.24
N ASN A 37 -12.44 16.84 -10.20
CA ASN A 37 -12.12 15.43 -10.04
C ASN A 37 -11.54 15.13 -8.65
N THR A 38 -11.89 15.93 -7.64
CA THR A 38 -11.39 15.79 -6.27
C THR A 38 -12.55 15.75 -5.29
N LEU A 39 -12.63 14.65 -4.54
CA LEU A 39 -13.47 14.54 -3.34
C LEU A 39 -12.65 15.02 -2.15
N GLN A 40 -13.08 16.12 -1.52
CA GLN A 40 -12.57 16.56 -0.23
C GLN A 40 -13.54 16.10 0.85
N VAL A 41 -13.01 15.42 1.88
CA VAL A 41 -13.75 15.08 3.10
C VAL A 41 -13.04 15.76 4.27
N SER A 42 -13.79 16.47 5.09
CA SER A 42 -13.31 17.13 6.31
C SER A 42 -14.13 16.60 7.48
N ILE A 43 -13.43 16.07 8.49
CA ILE A 43 -14.03 15.48 9.69
C ILE A 43 -13.61 16.35 10.87
N PHE A 44 -14.60 16.85 11.62
CA PHE A 44 -14.40 17.72 12.78
C PHE A 44 -14.89 16.98 14.04
N SER A 45 -14.17 17.13 15.15
CA SER A 45 -14.51 16.62 16.50
C SER A 45 -14.14 17.66 17.57
N GLY A 46 -14.40 17.35 18.84
CA GLY A 46 -13.92 18.11 19.99
C GLY A 46 -12.39 18.17 20.07
N ASN A 47 -11.85 19.25 20.65
CA ASN A 47 -10.40 19.50 20.69
C ASN A 47 -9.63 18.53 21.62
N GLU A 48 -10.31 17.91 22.58
CA GLU A 48 -9.74 16.94 23.54
C GLU A 48 -9.34 15.61 22.88
N ASP A 49 -9.84 15.35 21.67
CA ASP A 49 -9.53 14.16 20.87
C ASP A 49 -8.29 14.33 19.99
N LYS A 50 -7.60 15.48 20.06
CA LYS A 50 -6.50 15.77 19.16
C LYS A 50 -5.33 14.82 19.41
N ALA A 51 -5.09 13.93 18.47
CA ALA A 51 -3.90 13.11 18.37
C ALA A 51 -3.22 13.40 17.03
N GLU A 52 -1.89 13.37 17.03
CA GLU A 52 -1.13 13.30 15.79
C GLU A 52 -1.11 11.84 15.34
N VAL A 53 -1.51 11.59 14.08
CA VAL A 53 -1.56 10.23 13.52
C VAL A 53 -0.70 10.19 12.27
N GLU A 54 0.19 9.22 12.21
CA GLU A 54 1.08 8.97 11.08
C GLU A 54 0.92 7.53 10.60
N ILE A 55 0.83 7.32 9.30
CA ILE A 55 0.82 5.98 8.69
C ILE A 55 2.17 5.76 8.03
N ILE A 56 2.86 4.71 8.45
CA ILE A 56 4.22 4.41 7.98
C ILE A 56 4.33 2.99 7.46
N SER A 57 5.25 2.80 6.53
CA SER A 57 5.62 1.50 5.98
C SER A 57 7.01 1.12 6.49
N LYS A 58 7.13 -0.07 7.10
CA LYS A 58 8.37 -0.59 7.70
C LYS A 58 8.57 -2.06 7.34
N ASP A 59 9.75 -2.57 7.70
CA ASP A 59 10.12 -3.99 7.56
C ASP A 59 10.06 -4.52 6.11
N LYS A 60 10.47 -3.67 5.15
CA LYS A 60 10.52 -4.06 3.74
C LYS A 60 11.44 -5.26 3.53
N LYS A 61 10.90 -6.34 2.98
CA LYS A 61 11.65 -7.48 2.46
C LYS A 61 11.55 -7.53 0.95
N VAL A 62 12.67 -7.78 0.28
CA VAL A 62 12.73 -7.99 -1.16
C VAL A 62 12.47 -9.46 -1.46
N ILE A 63 11.67 -9.73 -2.48
CA ILE A 63 11.38 -11.07 -3.00
C ILE A 63 12.04 -11.16 -4.36
N ASP A 64 13.08 -11.99 -4.49
CA ASP A 64 13.77 -12.16 -5.76
C ASP A 64 12.82 -12.71 -6.84
N TYR A 65 13.08 -12.31 -8.09
CA TYR A 65 12.38 -12.87 -9.23
C TYR A 65 13.02 -14.19 -9.65
N GLN A 66 12.21 -15.05 -10.27
CA GLN A 66 12.72 -16.27 -10.90
C GLN A 66 13.27 -15.97 -12.29
N ILE A 67 14.29 -16.72 -12.71
CA ILE A 67 14.76 -16.72 -14.11
C ILE A 67 14.16 -17.94 -14.79
N ILE A 68 13.31 -17.70 -15.78
CA ILE A 68 12.68 -18.72 -16.60
C ILE A 68 13.44 -18.80 -17.93
N ARG A 69 13.94 -19.99 -18.26
CA ARG A 69 14.66 -20.26 -19.51
C ARG A 69 13.74 -21.03 -20.46
N GLU A 70 13.37 -20.41 -21.57
CA GLU A 70 12.53 -21.00 -22.61
C GLU A 70 13.39 -21.41 -23.80
N LYS A 71 13.18 -22.58 -24.40
CA LYS A 71 13.92 -22.96 -25.61
C LYS A 71 13.37 -22.21 -26.82
N ASP A 72 14.24 -21.57 -27.59
CA ASP A 72 13.92 -21.01 -28.90
C ASP A 72 14.74 -21.69 -30.00
N SER A 73 14.06 -22.40 -30.90
CA SER A 73 14.71 -23.11 -32.01
C SER A 73 15.26 -22.20 -33.10
N LYS A 74 14.99 -20.88 -33.03
CA LYS A 74 15.52 -19.88 -33.96
C LYS A 74 16.84 -19.26 -33.49
N LEU A 75 17.26 -19.50 -32.26
CA LEU A 75 18.51 -18.99 -31.72
C LEU A 75 19.67 -19.93 -32.03
N GLU A 76 20.84 -19.35 -32.27
CA GLU A 76 22.07 -20.13 -32.43
C GLU A 76 22.48 -20.78 -31.11
N ALA A 77 23.25 -21.88 -31.20
CA ALA A 77 23.70 -22.59 -30.01
C ALA A 77 24.53 -21.67 -29.10
N GLY A 78 24.09 -21.50 -27.85
CA GLY A 78 24.74 -20.65 -26.86
C GLY A 78 24.34 -19.17 -26.90
N GLN A 79 23.45 -18.79 -27.82
CA GLN A 79 22.84 -17.46 -27.80
C GLN A 79 21.70 -17.41 -26.77
N GLU A 80 21.73 -16.39 -25.90
CA GLU A 80 20.66 -16.09 -24.96
C GLU A 80 20.16 -14.66 -25.20
N ILE A 81 18.84 -14.48 -25.21
CA ILE A 81 18.19 -13.17 -25.28
C ILE A 81 17.22 -12.99 -24.11
N VAL A 82 17.30 -11.84 -23.43
CA VAL A 82 16.30 -11.47 -22.44
C VAL A 82 15.07 -10.96 -23.17
N VAL A 83 13.94 -11.65 -23.02
CA VAL A 83 12.66 -11.25 -23.63
C VAL A 83 11.75 -10.53 -22.64
N GLN A 84 11.98 -10.72 -21.34
CA GLN A 84 11.31 -9.99 -20.27
C GLN A 84 12.29 -9.79 -19.10
N GLU A 85 12.46 -8.54 -18.67
CA GLU A 85 13.24 -8.22 -17.48
C GLU A 85 12.54 -8.69 -16.21
N GLY A 86 13.32 -9.21 -15.26
CA GLY A 86 12.81 -9.57 -13.94
C GLY A 86 12.58 -8.34 -13.07
N VAL A 87 11.47 -8.31 -12.35
CA VAL A 87 11.16 -7.25 -11.37
C VAL A 87 11.02 -7.89 -10.00
N PRO A 88 11.78 -7.44 -8.99
CA PRO A 88 11.63 -7.97 -7.63
C PRO A 88 10.25 -7.65 -7.07
N GLY A 89 9.75 -8.58 -6.26
CA GLY A 89 8.57 -8.38 -5.43
C GLY A 89 8.96 -7.80 -4.08
N TYR A 90 7.95 -7.51 -3.26
CA TYR A 90 8.15 -6.93 -1.94
C TYR A 90 7.14 -7.47 -0.94
N GLN A 91 7.60 -7.71 0.29
CA GLN A 91 6.73 -7.81 1.45
C GLN A 91 6.96 -6.57 2.32
N ILE A 92 5.89 -5.93 2.79
CA ILE A 92 5.96 -4.70 3.59
C ILE A 92 4.93 -4.76 4.71
N LYS A 93 5.23 -4.12 5.85
CA LYS A 93 4.30 -3.96 6.95
C LYS A 93 3.91 -2.49 7.11
N THR A 94 2.63 -2.24 7.31
CA THR A 94 2.08 -0.90 7.55
C THR A 94 1.70 -0.76 9.01
N TYR A 95 2.11 0.36 9.62
CA TYR A 95 1.84 0.69 11.01
C TYR A 95 1.18 2.05 11.14
N ARG A 96 0.35 2.21 12.18
CA ARG A 96 -0.18 3.49 12.63
C ARG A 96 0.60 3.92 13.86
N ILE A 97 1.16 5.13 13.82
CA ILE A 97 1.70 5.80 14.99
C ILE A 97 0.67 6.82 15.46
N VAL A 98 0.28 6.76 16.73
CA VAL A 98 -0.61 7.72 17.38
C VAL A 98 0.17 8.40 18.49
N ARG A 99 0.28 9.74 18.43
CA ARG A 99 0.91 10.56 19.46
C ARG A 99 -0.16 11.43 20.12
N LYS A 100 -0.37 11.23 21.42
CA LYS A 100 -1.33 12.00 22.24
C LYS A 100 -0.72 12.25 23.61
N GLU A 101 -0.77 13.50 24.09
CA GLU A 101 -0.33 13.88 25.45
C GLU A 101 1.11 13.46 25.81
N GLY A 102 2.00 13.37 24.80
CA GLY A 102 3.40 12.96 24.99
C GLY A 102 3.62 11.44 24.97
N GLU A 103 2.57 10.64 24.86
CA GLU A 103 2.66 9.19 24.64
C GLU A 103 2.64 8.86 23.15
N GLU A 104 3.52 7.95 22.73
CA GLU A 104 3.54 7.39 21.38
C GLU A 104 3.12 5.91 21.42
N LYS A 105 2.08 5.58 20.64
CA LYS A 105 1.63 4.20 20.45
C LYS A 105 1.79 3.78 19.00
N ILE A 106 2.44 2.64 18.80
CA ILE A 106 2.64 2.03 17.47
C ILE A 106 1.74 0.81 17.35
N GLU A 107 0.93 0.78 16.29
CA GLU A 107 -0.04 -0.29 16.04
C GLU A 107 0.20 -0.88 14.66
N PHE A 108 0.33 -2.21 14.59
CA PHE A 108 0.38 -2.93 13.32
C PHE A 108 -0.99 -2.89 12.63
N LEU A 109 -1.03 -2.51 11.35
CA LEU A 109 -2.26 -2.45 10.56
C LEU A 109 -2.39 -3.63 9.60
N ALA A 110 -1.37 -3.87 8.78
CA ALA A 110 -1.41 -4.85 7.71
C ALA A 110 -0.01 -5.28 7.25
N GLU A 111 0.05 -6.44 6.60
CA GLU A 111 1.21 -6.90 5.85
C GLU A 111 0.76 -7.17 4.40
N ASP A 112 1.41 -6.50 3.45
CA ASP A 112 1.10 -6.61 2.03
C ASP A 112 2.23 -7.34 1.31
N THR A 113 1.86 -8.13 0.29
CA THR A 113 2.81 -8.85 -0.57
C THR A 113 2.58 -8.51 -2.03
N TYR A 114 3.57 -7.88 -2.63
CA TYR A 114 3.65 -7.59 -4.06
C TYR A 114 4.50 -8.66 -4.72
N LYS A 115 3.92 -9.39 -5.68
CA LYS A 115 4.60 -10.49 -6.37
C LYS A 115 5.73 -9.98 -7.25
N SER A 116 6.82 -10.73 -7.33
CA SER A 116 7.84 -10.52 -8.34
C SER A 116 7.34 -10.86 -9.73
N VAL A 117 7.96 -10.26 -10.75
CA VAL A 117 7.77 -10.60 -12.16
C VAL A 117 9.00 -11.39 -12.61
N PRO A 118 8.86 -12.61 -13.16
CA PRO A 118 10.01 -13.41 -13.56
C PRO A 118 10.77 -12.75 -14.72
N MET A 119 12.08 -12.95 -14.74
CA MET A 119 12.90 -12.71 -15.93
C MET A 119 12.71 -13.88 -16.89
N ILE A 120 12.48 -13.59 -18.17
CA ILE A 120 12.37 -14.63 -19.20
C ILE A 120 13.54 -14.47 -20.16
N VAL A 121 14.31 -15.55 -20.30
CA VAL A 121 15.46 -15.67 -21.21
C VAL A 121 15.15 -16.77 -22.22
N ARG A 122 15.44 -16.52 -23.49
CA ARG A 122 15.36 -17.49 -24.59
C ARG A 122 16.73 -17.84 -25.12
#